data_AF-A0A3C0Y0M0-F1
#
_entry.id   AF-A0A3C0Y0M0-F1
#
_cell.length_a   1.000
_cell.length_b   1.000
_cell.length_c   1.000
_cell.angle_alpha   90.00
_cell.angle_beta   90.00
_cell.angle_gamma   90.00
#
_symmetry.space_group_name_H-M   'P 1'
#
loop_
_entity.id
_entity.type
_entity.pdbx_description
1 polymer ?
#
loop_
_entity_poly.entity_id
_entity_poly.type
_entity_poly.pdbx_seq_one_letter_code
_entity_poly.pdbx_strand_id
1 'polypeptide(L)'
;MTKYLCWIEQNEGWRGRGVSRHALDRFTAGYDIVYDSDDHVVDPDAMEEFARAADGCDYDLIYCDEDVIRKGLREEPFFKPGYSPETQRSTGYIDGMVALRKGVEAGDLSRFARDRVCHIDKVLYHRNGDEKSGKKNAAGKRNGIKGQEKAGNRKREGSTEQEESKDRGEEFFIDKLERKISVIILSKDHPEMLARCVKSLTASLLADDTEIILIDNGSTDENRSLYEETVREYGIVYHYEPSEFNYPRLNNCGVSKASGDVYIFMNDDIEIPAKEKGVTERLALKATEEGVGAVGLKLLYPGEERIQHCGVTLLHSGPSHKLQGYRDGSYYHGYSDHDINTIAVTGACLAVSRENYEAVGGFDESLPVAYNDVDLCIRLYDRGLYNVCMNSHHLIHSESATRPDDRDHREAYERLKAEKRYFTTRHPELAEGGDPFMSGNITRFGLDFDINLPEEWETSGMSDVTLLKDKVKDGKKIHASLDSFEYCTQDAYGNEDFYEIRGWIFKEGGRQAEPYVMLQTEGARYTVTAQRMERRDVARSFPKEKHAAKSGFIARIPAKAMDELNAWGEVTAYPVLRGRHVLIKGDEKCQMTKEI
;
A
#
# COMPACT_ATOMS: atom_id res chain seq x y z
N MET A 1 -12.15 14.71 -26.71
CA MET A 1 -13.11 14.67 -25.58
C MET A 1 -13.36 16.10 -25.13
N THR A 2 -14.18 16.83 -25.88
CA THR A 2 -14.42 18.27 -25.65
C THR A 2 -15.93 18.45 -25.54
N LYS A 3 -16.45 18.62 -24.32
CA LYS A 3 -17.83 18.94 -23.89
C LYS A 3 -17.99 18.40 -22.46
N TYR A 4 -18.26 19.15 -21.40
CA TYR A 4 -18.77 20.51 -21.21
C TYR A 4 -17.96 21.12 -20.05
N LEU A 5 -17.40 22.31 -20.25
CA LEU A 5 -16.79 23.10 -19.16
C LEU A 5 -17.57 24.41 -19.13
N CYS A 6 -18.33 24.63 -18.07
CA CYS A 6 -19.06 25.88 -17.87
C CYS A 6 -18.11 26.91 -17.30
N TRP A 7 -17.98 28.05 -17.98
CA TRP A 7 -17.23 29.21 -17.49
C TRP A 7 -18.20 30.07 -16.68
N ILE A 8 -17.89 30.38 -15.41
CA ILE A 8 -18.70 31.36 -14.68
C ILE A 8 -18.43 32.77 -15.24
N GLU A 9 -19.51 33.43 -15.66
CA GLU A 9 -19.60 34.88 -15.77
C GLU A 9 -19.75 35.54 -14.38
N GLN A 10 -18.84 36.46 -14.09
CA GLN A 10 -18.82 37.55 -13.08
C GLN A 10 -19.52 37.39 -11.70
N ASN A 11 -18.67 37.55 -10.68
CA ASN A 11 -18.89 37.59 -9.24
C ASN A 11 -19.82 38.71 -8.74
N GLU A 12 -21.03 38.37 -8.27
CA GLU A 12 -21.75 39.16 -7.27
C GLU A 12 -22.49 38.22 -6.28
N GLY A 13 -21.88 37.86 -5.14
CA GLY A 13 -22.65 37.14 -4.09
C GLY A 13 -21.89 36.53 -2.92
N TRP A 14 -20.59 36.26 -3.01
CA TRP A 14 -19.88 35.48 -1.99
C TRP A 14 -19.48 36.34 -0.77
N ARG A 15 -19.89 35.92 0.43
CA ARG A 15 -19.53 36.54 1.72
C ARG A 15 -19.09 35.46 2.72
N GLY A 16 -17.80 35.11 2.71
CA GLY A 16 -17.15 34.23 3.69
C GLY A 16 -16.53 34.98 4.87
N ARG A 17 -16.31 34.29 6.00
CA ARG A 17 -15.72 34.81 7.24
C ARG A 17 -14.38 34.11 7.51
N GLY A 18 -13.25 34.73 7.14
CA GLY A 18 -11.94 34.27 7.62
C GLY A 18 -10.72 34.63 6.77
N VAL A 19 -10.87 34.79 5.45
CA VAL A 19 -9.79 35.26 4.55
C VAL A 19 -9.94 36.74 4.23
N SER A 20 -8.82 37.45 4.12
CA SER A 20 -8.85 38.87 3.76
C SER A 20 -9.50 39.05 2.38
N ARG A 21 -10.36 40.06 2.21
CA ARG A 21 -10.98 40.37 0.91
C ARG A 21 -9.94 40.50 -0.21
N HIS A 22 -8.76 41.00 0.14
CA HIS A 22 -7.60 41.13 -0.73
C HIS A 22 -7.06 39.80 -1.29
N ALA A 23 -7.04 38.73 -0.49
CA ALA A 23 -6.59 37.41 -0.95
C ALA A 23 -7.63 36.77 -1.90
N LEU A 24 -8.93 36.94 -1.63
CA LEU A 24 -9.99 36.49 -2.54
C LEU A 24 -9.97 37.26 -3.88
N ASP A 25 -9.78 38.58 -3.82
CA ASP A 25 -9.65 39.42 -5.02
C ASP A 25 -8.41 39.03 -5.84
N ARG A 26 -7.28 38.73 -5.19
CA ARG A 26 -6.07 38.21 -5.87
C ARG A 26 -6.29 36.84 -6.51
N PHE A 27 -6.91 35.91 -5.78
CA PHE A 27 -7.17 34.56 -6.28
C PHE A 27 -8.07 34.61 -7.52
N THR A 28 -9.20 35.31 -7.45
CA THR A 28 -10.12 35.47 -8.59
C THR A 28 -9.52 36.27 -9.75
N ALA A 29 -8.54 37.13 -9.50
CA ALA A 29 -7.76 37.78 -10.55
C ALA A 29 -6.79 36.81 -11.24
N GLY A 30 -6.24 35.81 -10.54
CA GLY A 30 -5.18 34.91 -11.03
C GLY A 30 -5.61 33.52 -11.48
N TYR A 31 -6.80 33.05 -11.10
CA TYR A 31 -7.28 31.69 -11.39
C TYR A 31 -8.64 31.68 -12.09
N ASP A 32 -8.83 30.66 -12.92
CA ASP A 32 -10.12 30.25 -13.49
C ASP A 32 -10.59 29.01 -12.71
N ILE A 33 -11.82 29.06 -12.18
CA ILE A 33 -12.42 27.94 -11.47
C ILE A 33 -13.27 27.15 -12.45
N VAL A 34 -13.01 25.86 -12.52
CA VAL A 34 -13.62 24.92 -13.44
C VAL A 34 -14.35 23.86 -12.63
N TYR A 35 -15.65 23.75 -12.82
CA TYR A 35 -16.46 22.69 -12.23
C TYR A 35 -17.66 22.37 -13.12
N ASP A 36 -18.26 21.21 -12.91
CA ASP A 36 -19.48 20.83 -13.61
C ASP A 36 -20.68 21.54 -12.95
N SER A 37 -21.32 22.43 -13.71
CA SER A 37 -22.37 23.33 -13.22
C SER A 37 -23.74 22.68 -13.14
N ASP A 38 -23.93 21.53 -13.77
CA ASP A 38 -25.25 20.91 -13.88
C ASP A 38 -25.60 20.18 -12.57
N ASP A 39 -26.49 20.79 -11.79
CA ASP A 39 -27.11 20.24 -10.58
C ASP A 39 -26.19 19.86 -9.41
N HIS A 40 -24.92 20.26 -9.43
CA HIS A 40 -23.94 20.03 -8.35
C HIS A 40 -23.88 21.18 -7.33
N VAL A 41 -23.44 20.87 -6.11
CA VAL A 41 -23.38 21.83 -5.00
C VAL A 41 -21.91 22.11 -4.66
N VAL A 42 -21.54 23.39 -4.66
CA VAL A 42 -20.24 23.87 -4.17
C VAL A 42 -20.41 24.28 -2.71
N ASP A 43 -19.48 23.85 -1.85
CA ASP A 43 -19.49 24.22 -0.43
C ASP A 43 -19.37 25.75 -0.27
N PRO A 44 -20.12 26.39 0.65
CA PRO A 44 -20.05 27.84 0.87
C PRO A 44 -18.64 28.38 1.16
N ASP A 45 -17.76 27.57 1.76
CA ASP A 45 -16.41 27.95 2.13
C ASP A 45 -15.38 27.63 1.02
N ALA A 46 -15.79 27.02 -0.09
CA ALA A 46 -14.87 26.56 -1.14
C ALA A 46 -13.97 27.68 -1.68
N MET A 47 -14.55 28.84 -2.03
CA MET A 47 -13.77 29.98 -2.54
C MET A 47 -12.72 30.47 -1.53
N GLU A 48 -13.05 30.42 -0.24
CA GLU A 48 -12.14 30.83 0.83
C GLU A 48 -10.96 29.88 0.96
N GLU A 49 -11.23 28.58 0.92
CA GLU A 49 -10.21 27.54 1.01
C GLU A 49 -9.26 27.55 -0.19
N PHE A 50 -9.80 27.72 -1.41
CA PHE A 50 -8.99 27.86 -2.61
C PHE A 50 -8.13 29.14 -2.58
N ALA A 51 -8.69 30.28 -2.16
CA ALA A 51 -7.92 31.51 -2.02
C ALA A 51 -6.82 31.38 -0.94
N ARG A 52 -7.10 30.67 0.15
CA ARG A 52 -6.14 30.38 1.22
C ARG A 52 -5.01 29.48 0.73
N ALA A 53 -5.33 28.44 -0.04
CA ALA A 53 -4.34 27.54 -0.64
C ALA A 53 -3.42 28.30 -1.63
N ALA A 54 -3.98 29.23 -2.42
CA ALA A 54 -3.23 30.02 -3.38
C ALA A 54 -2.42 31.19 -2.77
N ASP A 55 -2.69 31.60 -1.52
CA ASP A 55 -2.08 32.82 -0.97
C ASP A 55 -0.56 32.67 -0.78
N GLY A 56 0.19 33.52 -1.49
CA GLY A 56 1.66 33.49 -1.50
C GLY A 56 2.27 32.31 -2.27
N CYS A 57 1.46 31.51 -2.96
CA CYS A 57 1.89 30.33 -3.69
C CYS A 57 1.68 30.48 -5.20
N ASP A 58 2.52 29.80 -5.99
CA ASP A 58 2.43 29.82 -7.45
C ASP A 58 1.93 28.50 -8.05
N TYR A 59 0.80 27.97 -7.59
CA TYR A 59 0.22 26.74 -8.14
C TYR A 59 -0.41 26.94 -9.54
N ASP A 60 -0.26 25.98 -10.44
CA ASP A 60 -0.96 25.95 -11.73
C ASP A 60 -2.29 25.22 -11.65
N LEU A 61 -2.41 24.28 -10.72
CA LEU A 61 -3.62 23.50 -10.46
C LEU A 61 -3.88 23.41 -8.96
N ILE A 62 -5.11 23.70 -8.55
CA ILE A 62 -5.61 23.45 -7.20
C ILE A 62 -6.85 22.57 -7.32
N TYR A 63 -6.97 21.51 -6.52
CA TYR A 63 -8.14 20.64 -6.50
C TYR A 63 -8.53 20.25 -5.08
N CYS A 64 -9.76 19.78 -4.91
CA CYS A 64 -10.30 19.39 -3.60
C CYS A 64 -10.96 18.01 -3.63
N ASP A 65 -11.23 17.48 -2.44
CA ASP A 65 -12.03 16.27 -2.27
C ASP A 65 -13.50 16.51 -2.64
N GLU A 66 -14.23 15.42 -2.90
CA GLU A 66 -15.63 15.46 -3.29
C GLU A 66 -16.47 14.39 -2.60
N ASP A 67 -17.79 14.54 -2.60
CA ASP A 67 -18.72 13.48 -2.21
C ASP A 67 -20.02 13.54 -3.01
N VAL A 68 -21.02 12.76 -2.60
CA VAL A 68 -22.35 12.73 -3.22
C VAL A 68 -23.41 13.17 -2.21
N ILE A 69 -24.26 14.12 -2.57
CA ILE A 69 -25.49 14.43 -1.83
C ILE A 69 -26.67 13.65 -2.43
N ARG A 70 -27.34 12.84 -1.61
CA ARG A 70 -28.60 12.18 -1.93
C ARG A 70 -29.63 12.47 -0.84
N LYS A 71 -30.78 13.01 -1.22
CA LYS A 71 -31.88 13.39 -0.29
C LYS A 71 -31.40 14.28 0.86
N GLY A 72 -30.45 15.18 0.58
CA GLY A 72 -29.86 16.08 1.57
C GLY A 72 -28.85 15.44 2.52
N LEU A 73 -28.49 14.17 2.32
CA LEU A 73 -27.44 13.47 3.09
C LEU A 73 -26.18 13.32 2.24
N ARG A 74 -25.02 13.51 2.86
CA ARG A 74 -23.70 13.29 2.27
C ARG A 74 -23.34 11.80 2.33
N GLU A 75 -22.91 11.25 1.21
CA GLU A 75 -22.57 9.83 1.01
C GLU A 75 -21.37 9.68 0.08
N GLU A 76 -20.73 8.50 0.08
CA GLU A 76 -19.68 8.14 -0.89
C GLU A 76 -18.56 9.21 -1.02
N PRO A 77 -17.89 9.60 0.08
CA PRO A 77 -16.80 10.56 -0.01
C PRO A 77 -15.66 9.99 -0.85
N PHE A 78 -15.07 10.82 -1.68
CA PHE A 78 -13.84 10.51 -2.39
C PHE A 78 -12.72 11.43 -1.87
N PHE A 79 -11.89 10.85 -1.01
CA PHE A 79 -10.72 11.51 -0.46
C PHE A 79 -9.53 11.29 -1.37
N LYS A 80 -9.27 12.26 -2.23
CA LYS A 80 -8.27 12.15 -3.29
C LYS A 80 -6.87 12.10 -2.65
N PRO A 81 -5.92 11.35 -3.22
CA PRO A 81 -4.53 11.42 -2.80
C PRO A 81 -3.91 12.76 -3.24
N GLY A 82 -2.67 13.01 -2.80
CA GLY A 82 -1.82 14.04 -3.38
C GLY A 82 -1.59 13.83 -4.88
N TYR A 83 -1.00 14.83 -5.54
CA TYR A 83 -0.91 14.86 -7.00
C TYR A 83 -0.14 13.66 -7.56
N SER A 84 -0.85 12.85 -8.35
CA SER A 84 -0.42 11.54 -8.84
C SER A 84 -0.65 11.44 -10.35
N PRO A 85 0.34 11.75 -11.20
CA PRO A 85 0.13 11.87 -12.64
C PRO A 85 -0.29 10.55 -13.30
N GLU A 86 0.25 9.41 -12.90
CA GLU A 86 -0.16 8.10 -13.43
C GLU A 86 -1.56 7.73 -12.97
N THR A 87 -1.86 7.92 -11.69
CA THR A 87 -3.22 7.73 -11.16
C THR A 87 -4.21 8.63 -11.91
N GLN A 88 -3.82 9.87 -12.25
CA GLN A 88 -4.65 10.79 -13.03
C GLN A 88 -4.86 10.28 -14.46
N ARG A 89 -3.83 9.77 -15.15
CA ARG A 89 -3.96 9.18 -16.48
C ARG A 89 -4.89 7.97 -16.50
N SER A 90 -4.76 7.10 -15.50
CA SER A 90 -5.50 5.84 -15.44
C SER A 90 -6.94 6.01 -14.97
N THR A 91 -7.19 6.92 -14.01
CA THR A 91 -8.49 7.02 -13.33
C THR A 91 -9.24 8.33 -13.57
N GLY A 92 -8.52 9.40 -13.94
CA GLY A 92 -9.08 10.75 -14.01
C GLY A 92 -9.62 11.26 -12.67
N TYR A 93 -8.95 10.92 -11.56
CA TYR A 93 -9.44 11.22 -10.19
C TYR A 93 -9.50 12.71 -9.85
N ILE A 94 -8.62 13.53 -10.43
CA ILE A 94 -8.71 14.98 -10.38
C ILE A 94 -9.77 15.38 -11.39
N ASP A 95 -10.97 15.52 -10.86
CA ASP A 95 -12.12 16.04 -11.56
C ASP A 95 -13.08 16.73 -10.58
N GLY A 96 -14.27 17.10 -11.08
CA GLY A 96 -15.23 17.88 -10.33
C GLY A 96 -14.79 19.34 -10.33
N MET A 97 -14.47 19.87 -9.16
CA MET A 97 -14.05 21.27 -8.98
C MET A 97 -12.53 21.40 -8.90
N VAL A 98 -11.98 22.22 -9.78
CA VAL A 98 -10.56 22.59 -9.81
C VAL A 98 -10.40 24.09 -10.04
N ALA A 99 -9.26 24.66 -9.64
CA ALA A 99 -8.84 25.99 -10.03
C ALA A 99 -7.55 25.90 -10.84
N LEU A 100 -7.56 26.49 -12.03
CA LEU A 100 -6.42 26.56 -12.93
C LEU A 100 -5.89 27.99 -12.96
N ARG A 101 -4.57 28.15 -12.93
CA ARG A 101 -3.97 29.48 -13.14
C ARG A 101 -4.41 30.03 -14.49
N LYS A 102 -4.81 31.30 -14.56
CA LYS A 102 -5.22 31.93 -15.82
C LYS A 102 -4.15 31.78 -16.89
N GLY A 103 -4.58 31.35 -18.07
CA GLY A 103 -3.70 31.04 -19.20
C GLY A 103 -3.19 29.59 -19.23
N VAL A 104 -3.47 28.78 -18.20
CA VAL A 104 -3.24 27.33 -18.20
C VAL A 104 -4.46 26.64 -18.78
N GLU A 105 -4.26 25.85 -19.85
CA GLU A 105 -5.36 25.10 -20.47
C GLU A 105 -5.78 23.88 -19.62
N ALA A 106 -7.09 23.65 -19.50
CA ALA A 106 -7.69 22.51 -18.80
C ALA A 106 -7.52 21.14 -19.50
N GLY A 107 -6.49 20.98 -20.35
CA GLY A 107 -6.19 19.76 -21.10
C GLY A 107 -5.78 18.58 -20.21
N ASP A 108 -4.69 17.89 -20.56
CA ASP A 108 -4.18 16.79 -19.73
C ASP A 108 -3.73 17.32 -18.35
N LEU A 109 -4.45 16.94 -17.29
CA LEU A 109 -4.15 17.34 -15.90
C LEU A 109 -3.01 16.51 -15.29
N SER A 110 -2.47 15.50 -15.98
CA SER A 110 -1.33 14.70 -15.52
C SER A 110 0.04 15.30 -15.87
N ARG A 111 0.06 16.46 -16.55
CA ARG A 111 1.29 17.10 -17.06
C ARG A 111 1.95 18.09 -16.10
N PHE A 112 1.31 18.43 -14.99
CA PHE A 112 1.82 19.45 -14.08
C PHE A 112 3.00 18.93 -13.25
N ALA A 113 3.93 19.83 -12.91
CA ALA A 113 4.99 19.54 -11.96
C ALA A 113 4.42 19.48 -10.53
N ARG A 114 4.97 18.59 -9.69
CA ARG A 114 4.47 18.30 -8.33
C ARG A 114 4.32 19.55 -7.48
N ASP A 115 5.29 20.44 -7.50
CA ASP A 115 5.36 21.70 -6.75
C ASP A 115 4.43 22.79 -7.29
N ARG A 116 3.82 22.57 -8.46
CA ARG A 116 2.84 23.45 -9.09
C ARG A 116 1.40 22.96 -8.87
N VAL A 117 1.19 21.91 -8.08
CA VAL A 117 -0.16 21.39 -7.78
C VAL A 117 -0.43 21.43 -6.28
N CYS A 118 -1.63 21.88 -5.92
CA CYS A 118 -2.10 21.87 -4.54
C CYS A 118 -3.37 21.04 -4.41
N HIS A 119 -3.37 20.13 -3.44
CA HIS A 119 -4.56 19.40 -3.01
C HIS A 119 -5.08 20.00 -1.71
N ILE A 120 -6.38 20.31 -1.68
CA ILE A 120 -7.11 20.68 -0.49
C ILE A 120 -7.85 19.43 0.01
N ASP A 121 -7.45 18.91 1.16
CA ASP A 121 -8.00 17.70 1.82
C ASP A 121 -9.38 17.94 2.48
N LYS A 122 -10.18 18.84 1.89
CA LYS A 122 -11.54 19.17 2.30
C LYS A 122 -12.51 18.81 1.19
N VAL A 123 -13.64 18.24 1.59
CA VAL A 123 -14.75 17.98 0.67
C VAL A 123 -15.49 19.29 0.43
N LEU A 124 -15.17 19.96 -0.68
CA LEU A 124 -15.70 21.28 -1.05
C LEU A 124 -16.63 21.23 -2.27
N TYR A 125 -16.78 20.04 -2.87
CA TYR A 125 -17.59 19.81 -4.04
C TYR A 125 -18.48 18.58 -3.83
N HIS A 126 -19.77 18.74 -4.12
CA HIS A 126 -20.77 17.71 -3.88
C HIS A 126 -21.54 17.40 -5.17
N ARG A 127 -21.42 16.16 -5.62
CA ARG A 127 -22.21 15.66 -6.75
C ARG A 127 -23.64 15.39 -6.31
N ASN A 128 -24.60 15.70 -7.16
CA ASN A 128 -26.00 15.40 -6.88
C ASN A 128 -26.32 13.98 -7.33
N GLY A 129 -26.67 13.13 -6.35
CA GLY A 129 -26.98 11.73 -6.58
C GLY A 129 -28.47 11.42 -6.71
N ASP A 130 -29.37 12.41 -6.62
CA ASP A 130 -30.82 12.22 -6.76
C ASP A 130 -31.30 12.19 -8.23
N GLU A 131 -30.40 12.49 -9.18
CA GLU A 131 -30.70 12.38 -10.60
C GLU A 131 -30.76 10.92 -11.09
N LYS A 132 -31.80 10.60 -11.87
CA LYS A 132 -31.80 9.41 -12.72
C LYS A 132 -30.91 9.71 -13.92
N SER A 133 -29.69 9.18 -13.95
CA SER A 133 -28.76 9.32 -15.09
C SER A 133 -29.35 8.75 -16.40
N GLY A 134 -30.17 9.56 -17.05
CA GLY A 134 -30.73 9.34 -18.38
C GLY A 134 -29.75 9.76 -19.47
N LYS A 135 -28.54 9.18 -19.46
CA LYS A 135 -27.61 9.03 -20.59
C LYS A 135 -26.35 8.37 -20.04
N LYS A 136 -26.06 7.16 -20.55
CA LYS A 136 -24.82 6.43 -20.29
C LYS A 136 -23.65 7.22 -20.89
N ASN A 137 -23.06 8.12 -20.13
CA ASN A 137 -21.75 8.68 -20.48
C ASN A 137 -20.68 7.73 -19.96
N ALA A 138 -19.73 7.40 -20.82
CA ALA A 138 -18.68 6.41 -20.62
C ALA A 138 -17.56 6.84 -19.65
N ALA A 139 -17.81 7.82 -18.76
CA ALA A 139 -16.93 8.10 -17.63
C ALA A 139 -17.30 7.11 -16.50
N GLY A 140 -16.32 6.32 -16.07
CA GLY A 140 -16.49 5.05 -15.37
C GLY A 140 -17.56 5.01 -14.28
N LYS A 141 -18.23 3.86 -14.16
CA LYS A 141 -18.94 3.46 -12.93
C LYS A 141 -17.97 3.62 -11.74
N ARG A 142 -18.08 4.72 -11.00
CA ARG A 142 -17.37 4.90 -9.74
C ARG A 142 -18.06 4.00 -8.70
N ASN A 143 -17.40 2.93 -8.32
CA ASN A 143 -17.87 2.09 -7.21
C ASN A 143 -17.64 2.89 -5.92
N GLY A 144 -18.70 3.52 -5.41
CA GLY A 144 -18.66 4.23 -4.14
C GLY A 144 -18.36 3.29 -2.96
N ILE A 145 -17.91 3.86 -1.85
CA ILE A 145 -17.50 3.19 -0.60
C ILE A 145 -18.63 2.32 0.03
N LYS A 146 -19.88 2.45 -0.42
CA LYS A 146 -21.01 1.64 0.06
C LYS A 146 -21.06 0.27 -0.61
N GLY A 147 -20.29 -0.69 -0.09
CA GLY A 147 -20.58 -2.12 -0.27
C GLY A 147 -19.36 -3.03 -0.32
N GLN A 148 -18.63 -3.18 0.79
CA GLN A 148 -17.65 -4.27 0.97
C GLN A 148 -18.28 -5.68 0.98
N GLU A 149 -19.59 -5.83 0.74
CA GLU A 149 -20.26 -7.13 0.64
C GLU A 149 -21.11 -7.20 -0.64
N LYS A 150 -20.46 -7.55 -1.76
CA LYS A 150 -21.04 -8.30 -2.89
C LYS A 150 -19.92 -8.74 -3.84
N ALA A 151 -19.02 -9.58 -3.34
CA ALA A 151 -18.22 -10.46 -4.19
C ALA A 151 -19.19 -11.47 -4.83
N GLY A 152 -19.55 -11.24 -6.09
CA GLY A 152 -20.53 -12.08 -6.77
C GLY A 152 -20.73 -11.68 -8.22
N ASN A 153 -19.97 -12.32 -9.10
CA ASN A 153 -20.28 -12.57 -10.51
C ASN A 153 -20.75 -11.36 -11.34
N ARG A 154 -19.81 -10.60 -11.89
CA ARG A 154 -20.03 -9.93 -13.18
C ARG A 154 -19.09 -10.51 -14.22
N LYS A 155 -19.64 -11.41 -15.04
CA LYS A 155 -19.03 -11.86 -16.29
C LYS A 155 -18.58 -10.63 -17.09
N ARG A 156 -17.34 -10.69 -17.60
CA ARG A 156 -16.86 -9.84 -18.69
C ARG A 156 -17.73 -10.13 -19.92
N GLU A 157 -18.70 -9.28 -20.19
CA GLU A 157 -19.33 -9.22 -21.52
C GLU A 157 -18.55 -8.21 -22.36
N GLY A 158 -17.56 -8.73 -23.08
CA GLY A 158 -16.86 -8.02 -24.15
C GLY A 158 -17.52 -8.36 -25.48
N SER A 159 -17.94 -7.30 -26.18
CA SER A 159 -18.34 -7.31 -27.59
C SER A 159 -17.21 -7.82 -28.49
N THR A 160 -17.59 -8.60 -29.49
CA THR A 160 -16.79 -9.37 -30.46
C THR A 160 -15.85 -8.56 -31.37
N GLU A 161 -15.59 -7.28 -31.09
CA GLU A 161 -14.71 -6.39 -31.86
C GLU A 161 -13.34 -6.11 -31.18
N GLN A 162 -13.09 -6.70 -29.99
CA GLN A 162 -11.85 -6.47 -29.22
C GLN A 162 -10.65 -7.34 -29.60
N GLU A 163 -10.84 -8.48 -30.29
CA GLU A 163 -9.71 -9.39 -30.58
C GLU A 163 -8.80 -8.85 -31.70
N GLU A 164 -9.35 -8.32 -32.81
CA GLU A 164 -8.53 -7.74 -33.89
C GLU A 164 -7.87 -6.39 -33.53
N SER A 165 -8.38 -5.67 -32.52
CA SER A 165 -7.78 -4.41 -32.03
C SER A 165 -6.72 -4.63 -30.95
N LYS A 166 -6.77 -5.76 -30.23
CA LYS A 166 -5.71 -6.16 -29.29
C LYS A 166 -4.43 -6.58 -29.99
N ASP A 167 -4.52 -7.39 -31.04
CA ASP A 167 -3.33 -7.85 -31.80
C ASP A 167 -2.56 -6.68 -32.42
N ARG A 168 -3.26 -5.70 -33.02
CA ARG A 168 -2.61 -4.48 -33.55
C ARG A 168 -2.08 -3.56 -32.45
N GLY A 169 -2.69 -3.58 -31.27
CA GLY A 169 -2.18 -2.86 -30.10
C GLY A 169 -0.87 -3.47 -29.63
N GLU A 170 -0.84 -4.79 -29.43
CA GLU A 170 0.33 -5.57 -28.98
C GLU A 170 1.53 -5.44 -29.93
N GLU A 171 1.33 -5.55 -31.25
CA GLU A 171 2.39 -5.31 -32.24
C GLU A 171 2.93 -3.86 -32.19
N PHE A 172 2.06 -2.87 -32.00
CA PHE A 172 2.47 -1.45 -31.89
C PHE A 172 3.21 -1.13 -30.58
N PHE A 173 2.99 -1.91 -29.51
CA PHE A 173 3.70 -1.76 -28.24
C PHE A 173 5.14 -2.28 -28.32
N ILE A 174 5.37 -3.40 -29.01
CA ILE A 174 6.69 -4.02 -29.14
C ILE A 174 7.63 -3.15 -29.97
N ASP A 175 7.13 -2.57 -31.08
CA ASP A 175 7.91 -1.67 -31.95
C ASP A 175 8.44 -0.42 -31.23
N LYS A 176 7.88 -0.07 -30.06
CA LYS A 176 8.36 1.05 -29.23
C LYS A 176 9.53 0.68 -28.31
N LEU A 177 9.70 -0.60 -28.00
CA LEU A 177 10.75 -1.03 -27.07
C LEU A 177 12.06 -1.21 -27.83
N GLU A 178 12.69 -0.10 -28.23
CA GLU A 178 14.08 -0.10 -28.77
C GLU A 178 15.12 -0.33 -27.64
N ARG A 179 14.74 -1.01 -26.56
CA ARG A 179 15.49 -1.09 -25.30
C ARG A 179 15.60 -2.52 -24.84
N LYS A 180 16.82 -2.94 -24.53
CA LYS A 180 17.09 -4.30 -24.05
C LYS A 180 16.65 -4.45 -22.59
N ILE A 181 15.97 -5.55 -22.26
CA ILE A 181 15.51 -5.86 -20.90
C ILE A 181 16.49 -6.86 -20.26
N SER A 182 16.89 -6.62 -19.01
CA SER A 182 17.58 -7.62 -18.18
C SER A 182 16.70 -8.03 -17.00
N VAL A 183 16.21 -9.27 -17.01
CA VAL A 183 15.51 -9.87 -15.88
C VAL A 183 16.52 -10.54 -14.97
N ILE A 184 16.64 -10.08 -13.73
CA ILE A 184 17.58 -10.56 -12.73
C ILE A 184 16.79 -11.39 -11.71
N ILE A 185 17.12 -12.69 -11.65
CA ILE A 185 16.49 -13.65 -10.76
C ILE A 185 17.52 -14.12 -9.74
N LEU A 186 17.17 -13.99 -8.46
CA LEU A 186 17.93 -14.57 -7.36
C LEU A 186 17.30 -15.89 -6.96
N SER A 187 18.11 -16.93 -6.77
CA SER A 187 17.60 -18.23 -6.34
C SER A 187 18.61 -18.99 -5.48
N LYS A 188 18.11 -19.85 -4.61
CA LYS A 188 18.93 -20.80 -3.84
C LYS A 188 18.11 -22.04 -3.50
N ASP A 189 18.59 -23.21 -3.91
CA ASP A 189 18.03 -24.51 -3.58
C ASP A 189 16.54 -24.72 -3.96
N HIS A 190 16.03 -24.02 -4.98
CA HIS A 190 14.63 -24.11 -5.46
C HIS A 190 14.49 -24.38 -6.98
N PRO A 191 15.08 -25.47 -7.52
CA PRO A 191 15.08 -25.76 -8.97
C PRO A 191 13.70 -25.87 -9.60
N GLU A 192 12.73 -26.46 -8.90
CA GLU A 192 11.38 -26.60 -9.43
C GLU A 192 10.62 -25.26 -9.51
N MET A 193 10.90 -24.34 -8.58
CA MET A 193 10.27 -23.01 -8.59
C MET A 193 10.88 -22.15 -9.69
N LEU A 194 12.22 -22.09 -9.72
CA LEU A 194 12.96 -21.40 -10.77
C LEU A 194 12.54 -21.86 -12.18
N ALA A 195 12.45 -23.18 -12.41
CA ALA A 195 12.05 -23.72 -13.70
C ALA A 195 10.63 -23.28 -14.09
N ARG A 196 9.69 -23.24 -13.15
CA ARG A 196 8.33 -22.71 -13.40
C ARG A 196 8.33 -21.22 -13.71
N CYS A 197 9.10 -20.44 -12.93
CA CYS A 197 9.25 -19.01 -13.12
C CYS A 197 9.78 -18.69 -14.52
N VAL A 198 10.95 -19.21 -14.86
CA VAL A 198 11.61 -18.99 -16.17
C VAL A 198 10.71 -19.47 -17.32
N LYS A 199 10.09 -20.65 -17.19
CA LYS A 199 9.18 -21.14 -18.22
C LYS A 199 8.00 -20.20 -18.44
N SER A 200 7.35 -19.74 -17.38
CA SER A 200 6.23 -18.80 -17.50
C SER A 200 6.66 -17.44 -18.04
N LEU A 201 7.84 -16.95 -17.65
CA LEU A 201 8.44 -15.72 -18.13
C LEU A 201 8.68 -15.80 -19.64
N THR A 202 9.48 -16.76 -20.10
CA THR A 202 9.81 -16.94 -21.51
C THR A 202 8.59 -17.18 -22.40
N ALA A 203 7.58 -17.91 -21.90
CA ALA A 203 6.32 -18.13 -22.64
C ALA A 203 5.45 -16.87 -22.76
N SER A 204 5.65 -15.88 -21.88
CA SER A 204 4.92 -14.61 -21.88
C SER A 204 5.55 -13.55 -22.77
N LEU A 205 6.83 -13.67 -23.11
CA LEU A 205 7.56 -12.68 -23.90
C LEU A 205 6.96 -12.53 -25.31
N LEU A 206 7.04 -11.31 -25.81
CA LEU A 206 6.64 -10.89 -27.14
C LEU A 206 7.85 -10.60 -28.05
N ALA A 207 9.02 -10.35 -27.48
CA ALA A 207 10.25 -10.06 -28.23
C ALA A 207 11.48 -10.79 -27.64
N ASP A 208 12.48 -11.02 -28.49
CA ASP A 208 13.72 -11.74 -28.14
C ASP A 208 14.76 -10.84 -27.42
N ASP A 209 14.51 -9.53 -27.27
CA ASP A 209 15.45 -8.57 -26.66
C ASP A 209 15.44 -8.58 -25.11
N THR A 210 15.08 -9.72 -24.52
CA THR A 210 15.11 -9.95 -23.07
C THR A 210 16.21 -10.95 -22.72
N GLU A 211 17.15 -10.55 -21.86
CA GLU A 211 18.10 -11.47 -21.25
C GLU A 211 17.67 -11.82 -19.82
N ILE A 212 17.86 -13.08 -19.45
CA ILE A 212 17.61 -13.58 -18.09
C ILE A 212 18.96 -13.85 -17.44
N ILE A 213 19.15 -13.33 -16.24
CA ILE A 213 20.36 -13.47 -15.44
C ILE A 213 19.97 -14.14 -14.13
N LEU A 214 20.54 -15.31 -13.88
CA LEU A 214 20.33 -16.08 -12.65
C LEU A 214 21.55 -15.93 -11.75
N ILE A 215 21.33 -15.37 -10.55
CA ILE A 215 22.30 -15.35 -9.47
C ILE A 215 21.93 -16.43 -8.46
N ASP A 216 22.76 -17.45 -8.39
CA ASP A 216 22.61 -18.55 -7.44
C ASP A 216 23.41 -18.27 -6.17
N ASN A 217 22.71 -18.10 -5.04
CA ASN A 217 23.30 -17.77 -3.75
C ASN A 217 23.86 -19.00 -3.00
N GLY A 218 24.61 -19.83 -3.71
CA GLY A 218 25.31 -20.96 -3.11
C GLY A 218 24.42 -22.19 -2.89
N SER A 219 23.64 -22.58 -3.89
CA SER A 219 22.90 -23.85 -3.91
C SER A 219 23.83 -25.06 -3.79
N THR A 220 23.27 -26.20 -3.35
CA THR A 220 23.99 -27.48 -3.29
C THR A 220 24.39 -27.97 -4.68
N ASP A 221 25.33 -28.92 -4.74
CA ASP A 221 25.77 -29.49 -6.02
C ASP A 221 24.63 -30.18 -6.79
N GLU A 222 23.69 -30.81 -6.07
CA GLU A 222 22.50 -31.42 -6.67
C GLU A 222 21.57 -30.37 -7.29
N ASN A 223 21.25 -29.32 -6.55
CA ASN A 223 20.38 -28.25 -7.04
C ASN A 223 21.05 -27.43 -8.15
N ARG A 224 22.36 -27.21 -8.06
CA ARG A 224 23.15 -26.56 -9.11
C ARG A 224 23.08 -27.34 -10.42
N SER A 225 23.14 -28.66 -10.37
CA SER A 225 23.02 -29.49 -11.58
C SER A 225 21.66 -29.29 -12.28
N LEU A 226 20.58 -29.13 -11.51
CA LEU A 226 19.24 -28.85 -12.02
C LEU A 226 19.10 -27.41 -12.54
N TYR A 227 19.75 -26.43 -11.90
CA TYR A 227 19.85 -25.07 -12.43
C TYR A 227 20.57 -25.06 -13.77
N GLU A 228 21.69 -25.78 -13.91
CA GLU A 228 22.43 -25.87 -15.17
C GLU A 228 21.60 -26.49 -16.30
N GLU A 229 20.67 -27.41 -16.02
CA GLU A 229 19.70 -27.92 -17.00
C GLU A 229 18.75 -26.82 -17.47
N THR A 230 18.13 -26.09 -16.53
CA THR A 230 17.23 -24.97 -16.83
C THR A 230 17.95 -23.85 -17.60
N VAL A 231 19.19 -23.54 -17.20
CA VAL A 231 20.04 -22.53 -17.83
C VAL A 231 20.32 -22.88 -19.30
N ARG A 232 20.63 -24.15 -19.60
CA ARG A 232 20.84 -24.61 -20.98
C ARG A 232 19.56 -24.60 -21.81
N GLU A 233 18.42 -24.95 -21.21
CA GLU A 233 17.13 -24.99 -21.90
C GLU A 233 16.69 -23.60 -22.36
N TYR A 234 16.85 -22.58 -21.50
CA TYR A 234 16.33 -21.23 -21.74
C TYR A 234 17.41 -20.19 -22.12
N GLY A 235 18.69 -20.58 -22.20
CA GLY A 235 19.77 -19.66 -22.58
C GLY A 235 20.06 -18.58 -21.54
N ILE A 236 19.99 -18.93 -20.25
CA ILE A 236 20.15 -17.99 -19.12
C ILE A 236 21.63 -17.66 -18.89
N VAL A 237 21.93 -16.42 -18.50
CA VAL A 237 23.25 -16.05 -17.96
C VAL A 237 23.32 -16.49 -16.50
N TYR A 238 24.11 -17.52 -16.20
CA TYR A 238 24.21 -18.11 -14.87
C TYR A 238 25.46 -17.66 -14.11
N HIS A 239 25.30 -17.23 -12.86
CA HIS A 239 26.40 -16.87 -11.98
C HIS A 239 26.20 -17.47 -10.58
N TYR A 240 27.19 -18.25 -10.13
CA TYR A 240 27.20 -18.89 -8.82
C TYR A 240 27.97 -18.01 -7.81
N GLU A 241 27.28 -17.54 -6.77
CA GLU A 241 27.79 -16.58 -5.78
C GLU A 241 27.53 -17.09 -4.34
N PRO A 242 28.31 -18.08 -3.86
CA PRO A 242 28.17 -18.61 -2.52
C PRO A 242 28.58 -17.56 -1.49
N SER A 243 27.61 -17.02 -0.78
CA SER A 243 27.82 -15.94 0.20
C SER A 243 26.67 -15.87 1.20
N GLU A 244 26.86 -15.19 2.33
CA GLU A 244 25.76 -14.88 3.26
C GLU A 244 24.66 -14.10 2.53
N PHE A 245 23.40 -14.42 2.79
CA PHE A 245 22.29 -13.80 2.06
C PHE A 245 22.25 -12.29 2.29
N ASN A 246 22.29 -11.55 1.18
CA ASN A 246 22.07 -10.11 1.15
C ASN A 246 21.41 -9.80 -0.20
N TYR A 247 20.10 -9.61 -0.18
CA TYR A 247 19.28 -9.43 -1.37
C TYR A 247 19.76 -8.25 -2.24
N PRO A 248 19.99 -7.04 -1.69
CA PRO A 248 20.63 -5.93 -2.41
C PRO A 248 21.94 -6.29 -3.11
N ARG A 249 22.90 -6.90 -2.39
CA ARG A 249 24.24 -7.19 -2.92
C ARG A 249 24.18 -8.18 -4.07
N LEU A 250 23.34 -9.21 -3.93
CA LEU A 250 23.16 -10.23 -4.97
C LEU A 250 22.47 -9.64 -6.21
N ASN A 251 21.50 -8.75 -6.04
CA ASN A 251 20.88 -8.02 -7.14
C ASN A 251 21.85 -7.04 -7.80
N ASN A 252 22.64 -6.27 -7.03
CA ASN A 252 23.71 -5.42 -7.55
C ASN A 252 24.74 -6.24 -8.34
N CYS A 253 25.07 -7.46 -7.88
CA CYS A 253 25.89 -8.40 -8.63
C CYS A 253 25.24 -8.78 -9.97
N GLY A 254 23.95 -9.10 -9.98
CA GLY A 254 23.17 -9.33 -11.20
C GLY A 254 23.20 -8.14 -12.16
N VAL A 255 23.01 -6.92 -11.65
CA VAL A 255 23.12 -5.68 -12.43
C VAL A 255 24.50 -5.53 -13.07
N SER A 256 25.58 -5.90 -12.36
CA SER A 256 26.94 -5.86 -12.93
C SER A 256 27.16 -6.82 -14.10
N LYS A 257 26.31 -7.84 -14.26
CA LYS A 257 26.30 -8.79 -15.38
C LYS A 257 25.30 -8.40 -16.46
N ALA A 258 24.42 -7.44 -16.17
CA ALA A 258 23.35 -7.02 -17.05
C ALA A 258 23.82 -6.04 -18.12
N SER A 259 23.23 -6.16 -19.30
CA SER A 259 23.51 -5.32 -20.46
C SER A 259 22.27 -4.56 -20.97
N GLY A 260 21.09 -4.81 -20.38
CA GLY A 260 19.83 -4.13 -20.69
C GLY A 260 19.70 -2.72 -20.13
N ASP A 261 18.94 -1.90 -20.83
CA ASP A 261 18.60 -0.51 -20.46
C ASP A 261 17.56 -0.44 -19.34
N VAL A 262 16.85 -1.54 -19.09
CA VAL A 262 15.90 -1.70 -18.00
C VAL A 262 16.23 -2.94 -17.20
N TYR A 263 16.24 -2.80 -15.88
CA TYR A 263 16.41 -3.92 -14.94
C TYR A 263 15.05 -4.31 -14.41
N ILE A 264 14.75 -5.61 -14.42
CA ILE A 264 13.58 -6.20 -13.76
C ILE A 264 14.11 -7.20 -12.73
N PHE A 265 13.98 -6.86 -11.45
CA PHE A 265 14.25 -7.79 -10.35
C PHE A 265 13.02 -8.67 -10.15
N MET A 266 13.21 -9.98 -10.14
CA MET A 266 12.13 -10.95 -10.05
C MET A 266 12.52 -12.10 -9.12
N ASN A 267 11.65 -12.44 -8.17
CA ASN A 267 11.84 -13.62 -7.35
C ASN A 267 11.64 -14.91 -8.18
N ASP A 268 12.32 -15.98 -7.80
CA ASP A 268 12.28 -17.29 -8.47
C ASP A 268 10.97 -18.07 -8.27
N ASP A 269 10.05 -17.56 -7.46
CA ASP A 269 8.74 -18.11 -7.13
C ASP A 269 7.57 -17.30 -7.72
N ILE A 270 7.87 -16.44 -8.70
CA ILE A 270 6.90 -15.73 -9.54
C ILE A 270 6.43 -16.63 -10.68
N GLU A 271 5.12 -16.65 -10.93
CA GLU A 271 4.53 -17.24 -12.12
C GLU A 271 3.74 -16.18 -12.91
N ILE A 272 4.00 -16.10 -14.22
CA ILE A 272 3.29 -15.20 -15.14
C ILE A 272 2.07 -15.93 -15.73
N PRO A 273 0.83 -15.50 -15.44
CA PRO A 273 -0.35 -16.14 -16.03
C PRO A 273 -0.36 -16.00 -17.55
N ALA A 274 -0.77 -17.03 -18.28
CA ALA A 274 -0.77 -17.03 -19.75
C ALA A 274 -1.56 -15.89 -20.42
N LYS A 275 -2.51 -15.28 -19.69
CA LYS A 275 -3.29 -14.12 -20.16
C LYS A 275 -2.53 -12.80 -20.08
N GLU A 276 -1.40 -12.75 -19.39
CA GLU A 276 -0.55 -11.57 -19.15
C GLU A 276 0.62 -11.56 -20.14
N LYS A 277 0.36 -11.97 -21.39
CA LYS A 277 1.35 -11.97 -22.45
C LYS A 277 1.87 -10.53 -22.69
N GLY A 278 3.18 -10.38 -22.80
CA GLY A 278 3.85 -9.10 -22.98
C GLY A 278 3.95 -8.23 -21.73
N VAL A 279 3.60 -8.75 -20.55
CA VAL A 279 3.61 -7.94 -19.32
C VAL A 279 5.02 -7.45 -18.96
N THR A 280 6.04 -8.25 -19.25
CA THR A 280 7.45 -7.90 -19.03
C THR A 280 7.85 -6.67 -19.85
N GLU A 281 7.48 -6.63 -21.13
CA GLU A 281 7.73 -5.51 -22.02
C GLU A 281 6.92 -4.28 -21.63
N ARG A 282 5.67 -4.46 -21.20
CA ARG A 282 4.84 -3.36 -20.68
C ARG A 282 5.44 -2.74 -19.43
N LEU A 283 5.94 -3.58 -18.52
CA LEU A 283 6.62 -3.15 -17.30
C LEU A 283 7.89 -2.36 -17.65
N ALA A 284 8.67 -2.83 -18.61
CA ALA A 284 9.87 -2.14 -19.07
C ALA A 284 9.57 -0.80 -19.76
N LEU A 285 8.56 -0.75 -20.63
CA LEU A 285 8.11 0.50 -21.26
C LEU A 285 7.75 1.54 -20.21
N LYS A 286 6.93 1.16 -19.22
CA LYS A 286 6.51 2.07 -18.14
C LYS A 286 7.72 2.59 -17.35
N ALA A 287 8.70 1.74 -17.07
CA ALA A 287 9.91 2.13 -16.34
C ALA A 287 10.82 3.11 -17.12
N THR A 288 10.61 3.27 -18.42
CA THR A 288 11.33 4.24 -19.28
C THR A 288 10.56 5.53 -19.54
N GLU A 289 9.32 5.65 -19.06
CA GLU A 289 8.54 6.87 -19.22
C GLU A 289 9.13 8.02 -18.38
N GLU A 290 9.06 9.24 -18.93
CA GLU A 290 9.53 10.43 -18.25
C GLU A 290 8.80 10.64 -16.91
N GLY A 291 9.56 10.90 -15.85
CA GLY A 291 9.03 11.10 -14.51
C GLY A 291 8.67 9.80 -13.76
N VAL A 292 8.86 8.62 -14.35
CA VAL A 292 8.64 7.34 -13.68
C VAL A 292 9.92 6.88 -12.97
N GLY A 293 9.77 6.41 -11.73
CA GLY A 293 10.81 5.80 -10.91
C GLY A 293 10.81 4.28 -11.05
N ALA A 294 10.47 3.58 -9.97
CA ALA A 294 10.28 2.13 -9.97
C ALA A 294 8.86 1.75 -10.39
N VAL A 295 8.72 0.60 -11.05
CA VAL A 295 7.44 0.06 -11.51
C VAL A 295 7.28 -1.36 -11.00
N GLY A 296 6.13 -1.68 -10.42
CA GLY A 296 5.76 -3.03 -9.99
C GLY A 296 4.39 -3.42 -10.50
N LEU A 297 3.99 -4.66 -10.21
CA LEU A 297 2.71 -5.23 -10.63
C LEU A 297 1.88 -5.63 -9.42
N LYS A 298 0.56 -5.74 -9.58
CA LYS A 298 -0.25 -6.43 -8.58
C LYS A 298 0.23 -7.87 -8.43
N LEU A 299 0.33 -8.35 -7.20
CA LEU A 299 0.62 -9.76 -6.93
C LEU A 299 -0.57 -10.43 -6.25
N LEU A 300 -0.87 -11.65 -6.67
CA LEU A 300 -1.90 -12.49 -6.07
C LEU A 300 -1.28 -13.71 -5.40
N TYR A 301 -1.90 -14.15 -4.30
CA TYR A 301 -1.58 -15.44 -3.69
C TYR A 301 -2.02 -16.59 -4.62
N PRO A 302 -1.25 -17.71 -4.67
CA PRO A 302 -1.61 -18.87 -5.48
C PRO A 302 -2.99 -19.43 -5.10
N GLY A 303 -3.82 -19.69 -6.10
CA GLY A 303 -5.08 -20.44 -5.93
C GLY A 303 -6.24 -19.73 -5.23
N GLU A 304 -6.05 -18.52 -4.66
CA GLU A 304 -7.06 -17.93 -3.75
C GLU A 304 -7.78 -16.67 -4.26
N GLU A 305 -7.47 -16.15 -5.46
CA GLU A 305 -7.96 -14.81 -5.91
C GLU A 305 -7.82 -13.76 -4.79
N ARG A 306 -6.74 -13.82 -4.01
CA ARG A 306 -6.45 -12.87 -2.93
C ARG A 306 -5.26 -12.02 -3.29
N ILE A 307 -5.39 -10.72 -3.03
CA ILE A 307 -4.33 -9.73 -3.24
C ILE A 307 -3.23 -9.96 -2.22
N GLN A 308 -1.99 -10.00 -2.70
CA GLN A 308 -0.78 -9.97 -1.87
C GLN A 308 -0.11 -8.60 -1.92
N HIS A 309 -0.10 -7.96 -3.09
CA HIS A 309 0.49 -6.64 -3.29
C HIS A 309 -0.33 -5.82 -4.29
N CYS A 310 -0.56 -4.55 -3.97
CA CYS A 310 -1.27 -3.58 -4.80
C CYS A 310 -0.64 -2.18 -4.66
N GLY A 311 0.69 -2.15 -4.55
CA GLY A 311 1.47 -1.01 -4.06
C GLY A 311 1.77 -1.12 -2.56
N VAL A 312 2.79 -0.40 -2.12
CA VAL A 312 3.12 -0.20 -0.70
C VAL A 312 2.51 1.12 -0.24
N THR A 313 2.08 1.19 1.00
CA THR A 313 1.71 2.47 1.63
C THR A 313 2.40 2.63 2.98
N LEU A 314 2.65 3.87 3.40
CA LEU A 314 3.21 4.15 4.73
C LEU A 314 2.09 4.21 5.76
N LEU A 315 1.87 3.08 6.43
CA LEU A 315 0.99 3.02 7.59
C LEU A 315 1.75 3.38 8.86
N HIS A 316 1.02 3.55 9.96
CA HIS A 316 1.61 3.78 11.27
C HIS A 316 2.56 2.65 11.72
N SER A 317 2.28 1.40 11.32
CA SER A 317 3.16 0.25 11.57
C SER A 317 4.43 0.28 10.70
N GLY A 318 4.46 1.10 9.65
CA GLY A 318 5.50 1.20 8.65
C GLY A 318 4.99 0.88 7.23
N PRO A 319 5.92 0.79 6.25
CA PRO A 319 5.60 0.35 4.90
C PRO A 319 4.83 -0.98 4.90
N SER A 320 3.67 -1.01 4.24
CA SER A 320 2.75 -2.16 4.23
C SER A 320 2.14 -2.38 2.85
N HIS A 321 1.91 -3.64 2.47
CA HIS A 321 1.29 -3.99 1.19
C HIS A 321 -0.20 -3.66 1.20
N LYS A 322 -0.63 -2.73 0.35
CA LYS A 322 -2.03 -2.28 0.32
C LYS A 322 -2.96 -3.42 -0.12
N LEU A 323 -4.11 -3.55 0.56
CA LEU A 323 -5.12 -4.59 0.33
C LEU A 323 -4.63 -6.03 0.49
N GLN A 324 -3.48 -6.27 1.13
CA GLN A 324 -2.99 -7.63 1.37
C GLN A 324 -4.05 -8.47 2.11
N GLY A 325 -4.33 -9.65 1.57
CA GLY A 325 -5.33 -10.58 2.07
C GLY A 325 -6.77 -10.28 1.66
N TYR A 326 -7.06 -9.17 0.98
CA TYR A 326 -8.39 -8.91 0.44
C TYR A 326 -8.62 -9.78 -0.81
N ARG A 327 -9.88 -10.07 -1.12
CA ARG A 327 -10.21 -10.71 -2.40
C ARG A 327 -9.89 -9.76 -3.55
N ASP A 328 -9.42 -10.27 -4.68
CA ASP A 328 -9.21 -9.46 -5.87
C ASP A 328 -10.55 -8.86 -6.34
N GLY A 329 -10.50 -7.57 -6.66
CA GLY A 329 -11.68 -6.76 -6.87
C GLY A 329 -11.33 -5.30 -7.11
N SER A 330 -12.38 -4.49 -7.33
CA SER A 330 -12.26 -3.06 -7.56
C SER A 330 -12.54 -2.31 -6.26
N TYR A 331 -11.51 -1.71 -5.69
CA TYR A 331 -11.53 -0.96 -4.44
C TYR A 331 -11.22 0.50 -4.71
N TYR A 332 -11.80 1.37 -3.88
CA TYR A 332 -11.50 2.80 -3.81
C TYR A 332 -11.33 3.47 -5.18
N HIS A 333 -12.43 3.59 -5.92
CA HIS A 333 -12.44 4.20 -7.25
C HIS A 333 -11.52 3.52 -8.28
N GLY A 334 -11.25 2.23 -8.09
CA GLY A 334 -10.48 1.42 -9.03
C GLY A 334 -8.98 1.46 -8.79
N TYR A 335 -8.52 1.90 -7.62
CA TYR A 335 -7.08 1.97 -7.31
C TYR A 335 -6.45 0.58 -7.31
N SER A 336 -7.26 -0.45 -7.06
CA SER A 336 -6.82 -1.84 -7.12
C SER A 336 -6.90 -2.48 -8.50
N ASP A 337 -7.43 -1.83 -9.54
CA ASP A 337 -7.53 -2.40 -10.90
C ASP A 337 -7.02 -1.46 -12.00
N HIS A 338 -6.45 -0.31 -11.61
CA HIS A 338 -5.83 0.68 -12.49
C HIS A 338 -4.38 0.94 -12.09
N ASP A 339 -3.57 1.43 -13.02
CA ASP A 339 -2.18 1.78 -12.72
C ASP A 339 -2.16 3.06 -11.87
N ILE A 340 -1.51 2.99 -10.71
CA ILE A 340 -1.50 4.06 -9.72
C ILE A 340 -0.08 4.45 -9.35
N ASN A 341 0.10 5.71 -8.95
CA ASN A 341 1.29 6.10 -8.20
C ASN A 341 1.20 5.59 -6.76
N THR A 342 2.33 5.13 -6.26
CA THR A 342 2.51 4.58 -4.91
C THR A 342 3.87 5.02 -4.38
N ILE A 343 4.06 5.02 -3.06
CA ILE A 343 5.36 5.37 -2.49
C ILE A 343 6.42 4.33 -2.85
N ALA A 344 6.04 3.05 -2.92
CA ALA A 344 6.95 1.96 -3.25
C ALA A 344 6.22 0.75 -3.85
N VAL A 345 6.99 -0.09 -4.53
CA VAL A 345 6.58 -1.42 -5.01
C VAL A 345 7.51 -2.47 -4.43
N THR A 346 7.07 -3.73 -4.43
CA THR A 346 7.84 -4.82 -3.83
C THR A 346 8.95 -5.33 -4.74
N GLY A 347 10.07 -5.76 -4.15
CA GLY A 347 11.18 -6.42 -4.85
C GLY A 347 10.83 -7.76 -5.48
N ALA A 348 9.66 -8.35 -5.19
CA ALA A 348 9.24 -9.60 -5.82
C ALA A 348 9.09 -9.48 -7.36
N CYS A 349 8.69 -8.31 -7.85
CA CYS A 349 8.75 -7.94 -9.25
C CYS A 349 8.84 -6.41 -9.37
N LEU A 350 10.06 -5.90 -9.60
CA LEU A 350 10.37 -4.47 -9.65
C LEU A 350 11.17 -4.15 -10.90
N ALA A 351 10.65 -3.26 -11.74
CA ALA A 351 11.36 -2.70 -12.88
C ALA A 351 11.85 -1.27 -12.63
N VAL A 352 13.00 -0.95 -13.20
CA VAL A 352 13.60 0.38 -13.11
C VAL A 352 14.54 0.58 -14.28
N SER A 353 14.58 1.79 -14.84
CA SER A 353 15.56 2.11 -15.90
C SER A 353 16.98 2.08 -15.32
N ARG A 354 17.96 1.68 -16.15
CA ARG A 354 19.38 1.72 -15.78
C ARG A 354 19.78 3.11 -15.28
N GLU A 355 19.37 4.15 -16.01
CA GLU A 355 19.67 5.54 -15.67
C GLU A 355 19.20 5.88 -14.25
N ASN A 356 17.94 5.57 -13.93
CA ASN A 356 17.37 5.85 -12.61
C ASN A 356 18.05 5.02 -11.51
N TYR A 357 18.33 3.75 -11.78
CA TYR A 357 18.98 2.85 -10.83
C TYR A 357 20.41 3.31 -10.49
N GLU A 358 21.20 3.66 -11.50
CA GLU A 358 22.55 4.20 -11.34
C GLU A 358 22.53 5.57 -10.64
N ALA A 359 21.54 6.42 -10.97
CA ALA A 359 21.42 7.76 -10.40
C ALA A 359 21.16 7.76 -8.88
N VAL A 360 20.60 6.69 -8.33
CA VAL A 360 20.41 6.51 -6.88
C VAL A 360 21.47 5.60 -6.24
N GLY A 361 22.39 5.04 -7.03
CA GLY A 361 23.45 4.15 -6.54
C GLY A 361 23.01 2.70 -6.30
N GLY A 362 21.94 2.24 -6.95
CA GLY A 362 21.42 0.88 -6.84
C GLY A 362 20.74 0.55 -5.51
N PHE A 363 20.65 -0.73 -5.15
CA PHE A 363 20.14 -1.13 -3.84
C PHE A 363 21.15 -0.86 -2.71
N ASP A 364 20.68 -0.42 -1.54
CA ASP A 364 21.51 -0.24 -0.35
C ASP A 364 21.80 -1.61 0.32
N GLU A 365 23.05 -2.04 0.28
CA GLU A 365 23.50 -3.32 0.84
C GLU A 365 23.44 -3.39 2.38
N SER A 366 23.13 -2.27 3.04
CA SER A 366 22.89 -2.20 4.48
C SER A 366 21.52 -2.74 4.90
N LEU A 367 20.64 -3.03 3.94
CA LEU A 367 19.29 -3.60 4.12
C LEU A 367 19.21 -5.03 3.53
N PRO A 368 19.95 -6.00 4.09
CA PRO A 368 20.13 -7.33 3.49
C PRO A 368 18.84 -8.09 3.17
N VAL A 369 17.75 -7.79 3.87
CA VAL A 369 16.53 -8.59 3.86
C VAL A 369 15.27 -7.75 3.64
N ALA A 370 15.04 -6.74 4.46
CA ALA A 370 13.77 -6.00 4.49
C ALA A 370 14.00 -4.53 4.14
N TYR A 371 12.94 -3.87 3.66
CA TYR A 371 12.92 -2.44 3.31
C TYR A 371 13.86 -2.01 2.18
N ASN A 372 14.64 -2.92 1.56
CA ASN A 372 15.56 -2.57 0.48
C ASN A 372 14.86 -2.04 -0.78
N ASP A 373 13.74 -2.65 -1.14
CA ASP A 373 12.85 -2.25 -2.23
C ASP A 373 12.16 -0.92 -1.93
N VAL A 374 11.67 -0.74 -0.71
CA VAL A 374 11.06 0.50 -0.25
C VAL A 374 12.07 1.65 -0.23
N ASP A 375 13.29 1.42 0.29
CA ASP A 375 14.38 2.41 0.29
C ASP A 375 14.75 2.85 -1.13
N LEU A 376 14.88 1.91 -2.07
CA LEU A 376 15.14 2.24 -3.48
C LEU A 376 14.03 3.13 -4.06
N CYS A 377 12.77 2.76 -3.84
CA CYS A 377 11.61 3.52 -4.31
C CYS A 377 11.56 4.94 -3.73
N ILE A 378 11.86 5.09 -2.43
CA ILE A 378 11.87 6.42 -1.79
C ILE A 378 13.00 7.28 -2.35
N ARG A 379 14.21 6.74 -2.52
CA ARG A 379 15.32 7.49 -3.12
C ARG A 379 15.02 7.95 -4.55
N LEU A 380 14.24 7.18 -5.31
CA LEU A 380 13.74 7.60 -6.61
C LEU A 380 12.69 8.72 -6.48
N TYR A 381 11.77 8.59 -5.52
CA TYR A 381 10.76 9.61 -5.23
C TYR A 381 11.35 10.96 -4.80
N ASP A 382 12.42 10.94 -3.98
CA ASP A 382 13.16 12.12 -3.52
C ASP A 382 13.84 12.87 -4.68
N ARG A 383 14.12 12.17 -5.78
CA ARG A 383 14.61 12.77 -7.04
C ARG A 383 13.50 13.40 -7.88
N GLY A 384 12.27 13.46 -7.37
CA GLY A 384 11.10 14.00 -8.08
C GLY A 384 10.42 13.01 -9.02
N LEU A 385 10.83 11.74 -9.01
CA LEU A 385 10.18 10.69 -9.80
C LEU A 385 8.95 10.14 -9.09
N TYR A 386 8.14 9.38 -9.81
CA TYR A 386 6.95 8.72 -9.29
C TYR A 386 7.06 7.21 -9.49
N ASN A 387 6.94 6.45 -8.40
CA ASN A 387 6.82 5.00 -8.52
C ASN A 387 5.39 4.63 -8.95
N VAL A 388 5.26 3.52 -9.67
CA VAL A 388 4.00 3.08 -10.27
C VAL A 388 3.74 1.62 -9.92
N CYS A 389 2.53 1.31 -9.43
CA CYS A 389 2.05 -0.05 -9.36
C CYS A 389 1.01 -0.26 -10.47
N MET A 390 1.33 -1.13 -11.44
CA MET A 390 0.47 -1.47 -12.56
C MET A 390 -0.59 -2.50 -12.13
N ASN A 391 -1.64 -2.05 -11.43
CA ASN A 391 -2.68 -2.95 -10.92
C ASN A 391 -3.65 -3.47 -12.01
N SER A 392 -3.52 -2.98 -13.24
CA SER A 392 -4.25 -3.48 -14.40
C SER A 392 -3.79 -4.88 -14.87
N HIS A 393 -2.60 -5.30 -14.43
CA HIS A 393 -2.00 -6.61 -14.70
C HIS A 393 -1.63 -7.27 -13.36
N HIS A 394 -1.42 -8.58 -13.33
CA HIS A 394 -0.98 -9.27 -12.11
C HIS A 394 -0.11 -10.48 -12.38
N LEU A 395 0.74 -10.79 -11.40
CA LEU A 395 1.49 -12.04 -11.33
C LEU A 395 1.02 -12.88 -10.14
N ILE A 396 1.38 -14.15 -10.14
CA ILE A 396 1.18 -15.05 -9.00
C ILE A 396 2.53 -15.17 -8.28
N HIS A 397 2.55 -15.02 -6.96
CA HIS A 397 3.77 -15.06 -6.16
C HIS A 397 3.61 -16.03 -4.98
N SER A 398 4.48 -17.04 -4.90
CA SER A 398 4.36 -18.14 -3.92
C SER A 398 5.17 -17.90 -2.63
N GLU A 399 5.25 -16.65 -2.18
CA GLU A 399 6.03 -16.09 -1.05
C GLU A 399 6.26 -17.03 0.16
N SER A 400 5.25 -17.79 0.58
CA SER A 400 5.32 -18.68 1.76
C SER A 400 6.06 -20.01 1.52
N ALA A 401 6.48 -20.29 0.28
CA ALA A 401 7.14 -21.55 -0.06
C ALA A 401 8.65 -21.53 0.21
N THR A 402 9.27 -20.33 0.16
CA THR A 402 10.73 -20.19 0.18
C THR A 402 11.26 -19.50 1.44
N ARG A 403 10.40 -18.77 2.18
CA ARG A 403 10.84 -18.03 3.37
C ARG A 403 9.80 -18.01 4.52
N PRO A 404 10.19 -18.46 5.74
CA PRO A 404 9.40 -18.28 6.95
C PRO A 404 9.23 -16.81 7.32
N ASP A 405 8.18 -16.47 8.08
CA ASP A 405 8.00 -15.12 8.60
C ASP A 405 9.18 -14.78 9.53
N ASP A 406 9.81 -13.62 9.31
CA ASP A 406 10.94 -13.16 10.14
C ASP A 406 10.54 -13.00 11.61
N ARG A 407 9.23 -12.84 11.90
CA ARG A 407 8.70 -12.78 13.27
C ARG A 407 8.71 -14.13 13.99
N ASP A 408 8.82 -15.24 13.26
CA ASP A 408 8.83 -16.57 13.84
C ASP A 408 10.22 -16.97 14.38
N HIS A 409 11.28 -16.28 13.95
CA HIS A 409 12.67 -16.58 14.29
C HIS A 409 13.40 -15.40 14.93
N ARG A 410 14.01 -15.61 16.10
CA ARG A 410 14.59 -14.53 16.92
C ARG A 410 15.66 -13.70 16.20
N GLU A 411 16.62 -14.36 15.55
CA GLU A 411 17.70 -13.65 14.84
C GLU A 411 17.16 -12.84 13.65
N ALA A 412 16.17 -13.40 12.94
CA ALA A 412 15.50 -12.72 11.84
C ALA A 412 14.70 -11.50 12.33
N TYR A 413 14.02 -11.63 13.47
CA TYR A 413 13.28 -10.55 14.08
C TYR A 413 14.18 -9.42 14.59
N GLU A 414 15.30 -9.72 15.24
CA GLU A 414 16.25 -8.67 15.68
C GLU A 414 16.91 -7.97 14.49
N ARG A 415 17.23 -8.70 13.42
CA ARG A 415 17.67 -8.10 12.15
C ARG A 415 16.58 -7.17 11.60
N LEU A 416 15.33 -7.63 11.50
CA LEU A 416 14.21 -6.82 11.01
C LEU A 416 14.04 -5.53 11.82
N LYS A 417 14.18 -5.59 13.15
CA LYS A 417 14.17 -4.41 14.02
C LYS A 417 15.33 -3.45 13.71
N ALA A 418 16.53 -3.97 13.49
CA ALA A 418 17.69 -3.16 13.14
C ALA A 418 17.53 -2.50 11.75
N GLU A 419 17.06 -3.24 10.75
CA GLU A 419 16.76 -2.74 9.40
C GLU A 419 15.66 -1.67 9.44
N LYS A 420 14.59 -1.90 10.22
CA LYS A 420 13.53 -0.90 10.43
C LYS A 420 14.07 0.38 11.03
N ARG A 421 14.92 0.29 12.07
CA ARG A 421 15.56 1.47 12.68
C ARG A 421 16.46 2.21 11.69
N TYR A 422 17.27 1.48 10.92
CA TYR A 422 18.14 2.06 9.89
C TYR A 422 17.31 2.79 8.83
N PHE A 423 16.28 2.12 8.30
CA PHE A 423 15.34 2.67 7.33
C PHE A 423 14.67 3.95 7.83
N THR A 424 14.08 3.93 9.03
CA THR A 424 13.40 5.10 9.61
C THR A 424 14.37 6.25 9.87
N THR A 425 15.60 5.97 10.30
CA THR A 425 16.64 6.99 10.53
C THR A 425 17.09 7.65 9.23
N ARG A 426 17.10 6.89 8.13
CA ARG A 426 17.50 7.34 6.81
C ARG A 426 16.43 8.20 6.13
N HIS A 427 15.16 7.92 6.41
CA HIS A 427 14.00 8.58 5.79
C HIS A 427 13.10 9.28 6.82
N PRO A 428 13.61 10.27 7.60
CA PRO A 428 12.85 10.90 8.67
C PRO A 428 11.62 11.67 8.18
N GLU A 429 11.70 12.24 6.98
CA GLU A 429 10.61 13.02 6.38
C GLU A 429 9.36 12.18 6.11
N LEU A 430 9.49 10.86 6.00
CA LEU A 430 8.36 9.94 5.85
C LEU A 430 7.61 9.73 7.17
N ALA A 431 8.32 9.74 8.30
CA ALA A 431 7.68 9.65 9.62
C ALA A 431 6.88 10.92 9.95
N GLU A 432 7.35 12.07 9.47
CA GLU A 432 6.74 13.38 9.74
C GLU A 432 5.66 13.76 8.70
N GLY A 433 5.90 13.49 7.42
CA GLY A 433 5.06 13.92 6.29
C GLY A 433 3.93 12.95 5.91
N GLY A 434 4.03 11.68 6.29
CA GLY A 434 3.08 10.63 5.89
C GLY A 434 3.19 10.23 4.41
N ASP A 435 2.29 9.37 3.96
CA ASP A 435 2.25 8.90 2.56
C ASP A 435 1.57 9.92 1.64
N PRO A 436 2.27 10.50 0.64
CA PRO A 436 1.70 11.51 -0.27
C PRO A 436 0.63 10.92 -1.22
N PHE A 437 0.61 9.61 -1.41
CA PHE A 437 -0.33 8.89 -2.26
C PHE A 437 -1.54 8.36 -1.49
N MET A 438 -1.69 8.74 -0.22
CA MET A 438 -2.85 8.47 0.61
C MET A 438 -3.41 9.77 1.20
N SER A 439 -4.72 9.96 1.10
CA SER A 439 -5.36 11.09 1.77
C SER A 439 -5.26 10.95 3.29
N GLY A 440 -5.06 12.08 4.00
CA GLY A 440 -5.14 12.13 5.46
C GLY A 440 -6.51 11.76 6.03
N ASN A 441 -7.55 11.77 5.19
CA ASN A 441 -8.91 11.35 5.52
C ASN A 441 -9.13 9.82 5.36
N ILE A 442 -8.11 9.05 5.01
CA ILE A 442 -8.13 7.58 4.93
C ILE A 442 -7.32 6.98 6.10
N THR A 443 -7.77 5.84 6.62
CA THR A 443 -7.12 5.15 7.76
C THR A 443 -5.62 4.96 7.54
N ARG A 444 -4.86 5.24 8.60
CA ARG A 444 -3.39 5.03 8.67
C ARG A 444 -3.01 3.71 9.35
N PHE A 445 -3.99 2.91 9.74
CA PHE A 445 -3.80 1.64 10.45
C PHE A 445 -4.32 0.43 9.66
N GLY A 446 -5.25 0.66 8.72
CA GLY A 446 -5.83 -0.39 7.89
C GLY A 446 -5.11 -0.57 6.55
N LEU A 447 -5.14 -1.80 6.04
CA LEU A 447 -4.69 -2.11 4.68
C LEU A 447 -5.72 -1.71 3.62
N ASP A 448 -6.94 -1.33 4.02
CA ASP A 448 -8.02 -0.85 3.15
C ASP A 448 -8.08 0.69 3.08
N PHE A 449 -9.12 1.19 2.43
CA PHE A 449 -9.36 2.62 2.24
C PHE A 449 -10.53 3.12 3.08
N ASP A 450 -10.71 2.55 4.28
CA ASP A 450 -11.72 3.04 5.21
C ASP A 450 -11.43 4.48 5.65
N ILE A 451 -12.49 5.21 6.01
CA ILE A 451 -12.40 6.60 6.43
C ILE A 451 -11.57 6.69 7.73
N ASN A 452 -10.70 7.68 7.81
CA ASN A 452 -9.96 8.01 9.02
C ASN A 452 -10.91 8.62 10.05
N LEU A 453 -11.55 7.76 10.84
CA LEU A 453 -12.28 8.16 12.02
C LEU A 453 -11.36 7.91 13.21
N PRO A 454 -10.68 8.95 13.74
CA PRO A 454 -9.72 8.76 14.81
C PRO A 454 -10.41 8.08 15.98
N GLU A 455 -9.99 6.87 16.29
CA GLU A 455 -10.50 6.14 17.44
C GLU A 455 -9.85 6.68 18.72
N GLU A 456 -10.57 6.61 19.86
CA GLU A 456 -10.08 7.15 21.14
C GLU A 456 -8.69 6.63 21.51
N TRP A 457 -8.36 5.39 21.12
CA TRP A 457 -7.07 4.77 21.39
C TRP A 457 -5.92 5.33 20.53
N GLU A 458 -6.17 5.99 19.41
CA GLU A 458 -5.11 6.51 18.54
C GLU A 458 -4.32 7.63 19.24
N THR A 459 -5.04 8.46 20.00
CA THR A 459 -4.50 9.58 20.79
C THR A 459 -3.92 9.15 22.13
N SER A 460 -3.91 7.86 22.38
CA SER A 460 -3.64 7.35 23.70
C SER A 460 -2.17 7.08 23.95
N GLY A 461 -1.75 7.36 25.18
CA GLY A 461 -0.37 7.13 25.62
C GLY A 461 -0.04 5.65 25.82
N MET A 462 1.18 5.41 26.27
CA MET A 462 1.70 4.08 26.60
C MET A 462 0.88 3.40 27.70
N SER A 463 0.78 2.07 27.60
CA SER A 463 0.15 1.19 28.56
C SER A 463 0.98 1.06 29.84
N ASP A 464 0.28 0.99 30.97
CA ASP A 464 0.89 0.66 32.26
C ASP A 464 1.17 -0.84 32.34
N VAL A 465 2.43 -1.19 32.63
CA VAL A 465 2.86 -2.56 32.91
C VAL A 465 2.99 -2.77 34.42
N THR A 466 2.20 -3.69 34.98
CA THR A 466 2.15 -3.92 36.42
C THR A 466 2.29 -5.39 36.78
N LEU A 467 3.02 -5.71 37.86
CA LEU A 467 3.17 -7.10 38.33
C LEU A 467 1.81 -7.68 38.75
N LEU A 468 1.42 -8.81 38.15
CA LEU A 468 0.19 -9.52 38.46
C LEU A 468 0.43 -10.50 39.62
N LYS A 469 -0.04 -10.13 40.82
CA LYS A 469 0.17 -10.94 42.03
C LYS A 469 -0.89 -12.03 42.24
N ASP A 470 -2.08 -11.86 41.69
CA ASP A 470 -3.19 -12.74 42.02
C ASP A 470 -3.62 -13.68 40.90
N LYS A 471 -4.32 -14.74 41.33
CA LYS A 471 -4.58 -15.92 40.51
C LYS A 471 -5.43 -15.59 39.28
N VAL A 472 -4.97 -16.12 38.15
CA VAL A 472 -5.68 -16.20 36.88
C VAL A 472 -6.68 -17.36 36.93
N LYS A 473 -7.87 -17.16 36.39
CA LYS A 473 -8.94 -18.16 36.31
C LYS A 473 -9.29 -18.44 34.86
N ASP A 474 -9.57 -19.68 34.53
CA ASP A 474 -10.11 -20.00 33.21
C ASP A 474 -11.51 -19.42 33.05
N GLY A 475 -11.70 -18.67 31.96
CA GLY A 475 -13.01 -18.15 31.59
C GLY A 475 -13.84 -19.18 30.84
N LYS A 476 -15.07 -19.43 31.29
CA LYS A 476 -16.06 -20.17 30.48
C LYS A 476 -16.68 -19.24 29.46
N LYS A 477 -16.84 -19.72 28.22
CA LYS A 477 -17.47 -19.01 27.10
C LYS A 477 -16.83 -17.65 26.79
N ILE A 478 -15.51 -17.60 26.87
CA ILE A 478 -14.75 -16.46 26.38
C ILE A 478 -14.35 -16.79 24.93
N HIS A 479 -14.33 -15.78 24.09
CA HIS A 479 -13.78 -15.81 22.74
C HIS A 479 -12.74 -14.72 22.66
N ALA A 480 -11.60 -15.00 22.07
CA ALA A 480 -10.54 -14.01 21.93
C ALA A 480 -9.81 -14.20 20.59
N SER A 481 -8.86 -13.32 20.34
CA SER A 481 -7.72 -13.56 19.47
C SER A 481 -6.66 -12.52 19.78
N LEU A 482 -5.40 -12.84 19.50
CA LEU A 482 -4.33 -11.86 19.37
C LEU A 482 -4.07 -11.71 17.88
N ASP A 483 -4.37 -10.53 17.33
CA ASP A 483 -4.19 -10.28 15.91
C ASP A 483 -2.72 -9.98 15.60
N SER A 484 -2.04 -9.25 16.49
CA SER A 484 -0.63 -8.89 16.30
C SER A 484 0.11 -8.60 17.60
N PHE A 485 1.42 -8.80 17.56
CA PHE A 485 2.39 -8.38 18.58
C PHE A 485 3.62 -7.84 17.83
N GLU A 486 3.67 -6.54 17.65
CA GLU A 486 4.59 -5.87 16.73
C GLU A 486 5.51 -4.91 17.45
N TYR A 487 6.70 -4.71 16.88
CA TYR A 487 7.62 -3.66 17.32
C TYR A 487 7.46 -2.42 16.43
N CYS A 488 7.19 -1.29 17.07
CA CYS A 488 6.96 0.00 16.47
C CYS A 488 8.13 0.93 16.84
N THR A 489 8.73 1.53 15.82
CA THR A 489 9.65 2.65 16.01
C THR A 489 8.85 3.92 16.26
N GLN A 490 9.46 4.90 16.93
CA GLN A 490 8.90 6.21 17.26
C GLN A 490 7.71 6.65 16.39
N ASP A 491 6.57 6.95 17.00
CA ASP A 491 5.38 7.35 16.28
C ASP A 491 5.39 8.84 15.89
N ALA A 492 4.43 9.23 15.05
CA ALA A 492 4.20 10.62 14.64
C ALA A 492 3.90 11.59 15.81
N TYR A 493 3.72 11.08 17.03
CA TYR A 493 3.54 11.86 18.25
C TYR A 493 4.81 11.97 19.10
N GLY A 494 5.93 11.45 18.61
CA GLY A 494 7.23 11.54 19.25
C GLY A 494 7.43 10.55 20.40
N ASN A 495 6.60 9.53 20.54
CA ASN A 495 6.77 8.51 21.57
C ASN A 495 8.03 7.67 21.31
N GLU A 496 8.75 7.25 22.37
CA GLU A 496 9.87 6.31 22.23
C GLU A 496 9.41 4.98 21.60
N ASP A 497 10.34 4.22 21.01
CA ASP A 497 10.08 2.87 20.49
C ASP A 497 9.22 2.03 21.45
N PHE A 498 8.27 1.26 20.91
CA PHE A 498 7.30 0.51 21.70
C PHE A 498 6.91 -0.80 21.02
N TYR A 499 6.28 -1.69 21.79
CA TYR A 499 5.62 -2.87 21.30
C TYR A 499 4.11 -2.65 21.30
N GLU A 500 3.46 -2.94 20.18
CA GLU A 500 2.01 -2.84 20.03
C GLU A 500 1.40 -4.25 20.01
N ILE A 501 0.42 -4.49 20.87
CA ILE A 501 -0.33 -5.74 20.92
C ILE A 501 -1.78 -5.44 20.59
N ARG A 502 -2.30 -6.05 19.53
CA ARG A 502 -3.71 -5.95 19.12
C ARG A 502 -4.40 -7.29 19.25
N GLY A 503 -5.68 -7.23 19.56
CA GLY A 503 -6.50 -8.42 19.66
C GLY A 503 -7.96 -8.07 19.88
N TRP A 504 -8.73 -9.09 20.20
CA TRP A 504 -10.09 -8.93 20.69
C TRP A 504 -10.39 -9.97 21.76
N ILE A 505 -11.29 -9.63 22.69
CA ILE A 505 -11.77 -10.56 23.72
C ILE A 505 -13.16 -10.17 24.22
N PHE A 506 -14.05 -11.16 24.30
CA PHE A 506 -15.35 -10.98 24.95
C PHE A 506 -15.88 -12.28 25.57
N LYS A 507 -16.93 -12.17 26.38
CA LYS A 507 -17.63 -13.30 26.99
C LYS A 507 -19.03 -13.44 26.38
N GLU A 508 -19.36 -14.61 25.86
CA GLU A 508 -20.67 -14.94 25.26
C GLU A 508 -21.81 -14.62 26.24
N GLY A 509 -22.77 -13.80 25.82
CA GLY A 509 -23.90 -13.34 26.64
C GLY A 509 -23.49 -12.55 27.91
N GLY A 510 -22.21 -12.22 28.05
CA GLY A 510 -21.67 -11.46 29.17
C GLY A 510 -21.87 -9.96 29.01
N ARG A 511 -21.66 -9.22 30.11
CA ARG A 511 -21.52 -7.76 30.03
C ARG A 511 -20.14 -7.42 29.47
N GLN A 512 -20.04 -6.26 28.83
CA GLN A 512 -18.76 -5.68 28.42
C GLN A 512 -17.82 -5.54 29.64
N ALA A 513 -16.62 -6.10 29.55
CA ALA A 513 -15.59 -6.06 30.59
C ALA A 513 -14.29 -5.48 30.01
N GLU A 514 -13.50 -4.77 30.83
CA GLU A 514 -12.28 -4.11 30.34
C GLU A 514 -11.24 -5.14 29.89
N PRO A 515 -10.65 -4.96 28.68
CA PRO A 515 -9.59 -5.80 28.20
C PRO A 515 -8.26 -5.42 28.87
N TYR A 516 -7.42 -6.42 29.06
CA TYR A 516 -6.02 -6.31 29.47
C TYR A 516 -5.21 -7.30 28.65
N VAL A 517 -3.91 -7.07 28.55
CA VAL A 517 -2.97 -8.09 28.10
C VAL A 517 -2.21 -8.61 29.30
N MET A 518 -2.15 -9.93 29.46
CA MET A 518 -1.27 -10.56 30.43
C MET A 518 0.00 -11.00 29.72
N LEU A 519 1.14 -10.50 30.17
CA LEU A 519 2.44 -10.98 29.77
C LEU A 519 2.90 -12.04 30.77
N GLN A 520 3.30 -13.21 30.29
CA GLN A 520 3.86 -14.27 31.11
C GLN A 520 5.34 -14.46 30.76
N THR A 521 6.17 -14.44 31.80
CA THR A 521 7.60 -14.82 31.77
C THR A 521 7.78 -16.11 32.59
N GLU A 522 9.00 -16.68 32.62
CA GLU A 522 9.31 -17.86 33.43
C GLU A 522 9.04 -17.66 34.94
N GLY A 523 9.33 -16.46 35.46
CA GLY A 523 9.28 -16.16 36.89
C GLY A 523 8.08 -15.33 37.36
N ALA A 524 7.40 -14.63 36.45
CA ALA A 524 6.37 -13.66 36.80
C ALA A 524 5.31 -13.46 35.71
N ARG A 525 4.16 -12.93 36.13
CA ARG A 525 3.10 -12.47 35.22
C ARG A 525 2.92 -10.97 35.42
N TYR A 526 2.62 -10.27 34.33
CA TYR A 526 2.36 -8.83 34.32
C TYR A 526 1.02 -8.58 33.67
N THR A 527 0.31 -7.55 34.14
CA THR A 527 -0.89 -7.02 33.53
C THR A 527 -0.54 -5.71 32.84
N VAL A 528 -0.91 -5.63 31.56
CA VAL A 528 -0.76 -4.46 30.72
C VAL A 528 -2.16 -3.90 30.48
N THR A 529 -2.34 -2.61 30.79
CA THR A 529 -3.60 -1.92 30.47
C THR A 529 -3.79 -1.89 28.97
N ALA A 530 -4.97 -2.31 28.49
CA ALA A 530 -5.31 -2.23 27.09
C ALA A 530 -6.47 -1.25 26.92
N GLN A 531 -6.50 -0.60 25.77
CA GLN A 531 -7.55 0.32 25.38
C GLN A 531 -8.46 -0.35 24.38
N ARG A 532 -9.71 0.08 24.33
CA ARG A 532 -10.70 -0.54 23.45
C ARG A 532 -10.55 -0.04 22.03
N MET A 533 -10.80 -0.95 21.11
CA MET A 533 -10.88 -0.71 19.68
C MET A 533 -12.19 -1.30 19.15
N GLU A 534 -12.81 -0.64 18.17
CA GLU A 534 -14.00 -1.20 17.51
C GLU A 534 -13.59 -2.37 16.59
N ARG A 535 -14.38 -3.45 16.57
CA ARG A 535 -14.13 -4.66 15.77
C ARG A 535 -15.39 -5.14 15.06
N ARG A 536 -15.73 -4.44 13.97
CA ARG A 536 -16.93 -4.73 13.16
C ARG A 536 -16.84 -6.07 12.45
N ASP A 537 -15.64 -6.48 12.05
CA ASP A 537 -15.32 -7.81 11.55
C ASP A 537 -15.69 -8.90 12.55
N VAL A 538 -15.34 -8.74 13.84
CA VAL A 538 -15.73 -9.68 14.90
C VAL A 538 -17.25 -9.68 15.08
N ALA A 539 -17.90 -8.52 15.00
CA ALA A 539 -19.37 -8.46 15.05
C ALA A 539 -20.07 -9.19 13.89
N ARG A 540 -19.49 -9.17 12.68
CA ARG A 540 -19.99 -9.94 11.53
C ARG A 540 -19.86 -11.45 11.75
N SER A 541 -18.75 -11.90 12.35
CA SER A 541 -18.53 -13.31 12.69
C SER A 541 -19.38 -13.79 13.86
N PHE A 542 -19.75 -12.89 14.78
CA PHE A 542 -20.55 -13.18 15.97
C PHE A 542 -21.83 -12.32 16.04
N PRO A 543 -22.78 -12.45 15.10
CA PRO A 543 -23.91 -11.53 14.94
C PRO A 543 -24.93 -11.57 16.09
N LYS A 544 -24.89 -12.61 16.92
CA LYS A 544 -25.77 -12.76 18.11
C LYS A 544 -25.19 -12.07 19.35
N GLU A 545 -23.92 -11.68 19.33
CA GLU A 545 -23.20 -11.15 20.48
C GLU A 545 -23.21 -9.62 20.47
N LYS A 546 -23.98 -9.03 21.39
CA LYS A 546 -24.19 -7.57 21.47
C LYS A 546 -22.91 -6.76 21.67
N HIS A 547 -21.85 -7.37 22.20
CA HIS A 547 -20.61 -6.70 22.55
C HIS A 547 -19.43 -7.09 21.65
N ALA A 548 -19.65 -7.92 20.62
CA ALA A 548 -18.60 -8.34 19.70
C ALA A 548 -17.93 -7.13 19.01
N ALA A 549 -18.71 -6.11 18.62
CA ALA A 549 -18.18 -4.89 18.02
C ALA A 549 -17.24 -4.08 18.94
N LYS A 550 -17.30 -4.24 20.26
CA LYS A 550 -16.46 -3.50 21.23
C LYS A 550 -15.51 -4.41 22.00
N SER A 551 -15.19 -5.55 21.40
CA SER A 551 -14.31 -6.57 21.97
C SER A 551 -12.84 -6.32 21.68
N GLY A 552 -12.53 -5.47 20.70
CA GLY A 552 -11.16 -5.14 20.31
C GLY A 552 -10.38 -4.46 21.41
N PHE A 553 -9.08 -4.69 21.41
CA PHE A 553 -8.16 -4.00 22.27
C PHE A 553 -6.82 -3.71 21.60
N ILE A 554 -6.12 -2.71 22.14
CA ILE A 554 -4.75 -2.35 21.81
C ILE A 554 -3.97 -2.04 23.08
N ALA A 555 -2.71 -2.48 23.15
CA ALA A 555 -1.79 -2.14 24.22
C ALA A 555 -0.43 -1.71 23.64
N ARG A 556 0.14 -0.63 24.16
CA ARG A 556 1.43 -0.07 23.71
C ARG A 556 2.43 -0.09 24.85
N ILE A 557 3.43 -0.93 24.77
CA ILE A 557 4.39 -1.15 25.85
C ILE A 557 5.72 -0.50 25.45
N PRO A 558 6.27 0.45 26.24
CA PRO A 558 7.58 1.03 25.92
C PRO A 558 8.64 -0.04 25.71
N ALA A 559 9.46 0.09 24.67
CA ALA A 559 10.46 -0.92 24.32
C ALA A 559 11.42 -1.18 25.48
N LYS A 560 11.84 -0.13 26.20
CA LYS A 560 12.66 -0.27 27.42
C LYS A 560 11.99 -1.14 28.49
N ALA A 561 10.69 -0.98 28.71
CA ALA A 561 9.95 -1.79 29.67
C ALA A 561 9.85 -3.25 29.20
N MET A 562 9.73 -3.48 27.89
CA MET A 562 9.77 -4.83 27.33
C MET A 562 11.16 -5.46 27.40
N ASP A 563 12.23 -4.69 27.14
CA ASP A 563 13.62 -5.15 27.24
C ASP A 563 13.95 -5.61 28.67
N GLU A 564 13.45 -4.89 29.68
CA GLU A 564 13.54 -5.29 31.09
C GLU A 564 12.83 -6.62 31.35
N LEU A 565 11.66 -6.87 30.77
CA LEU A 565 10.93 -8.14 30.89
C LEU A 565 11.62 -9.28 30.15
N ASN A 566 12.16 -8.99 28.97
CA ASN A 566 12.89 -9.94 28.12
C ASN A 566 14.17 -10.44 28.78
N ALA A 567 14.78 -9.67 29.69
CA ALA A 567 15.91 -10.12 30.49
C ALA A 567 15.59 -11.39 31.34
N TRP A 568 14.30 -11.67 31.59
CA TRP A 568 13.84 -12.75 32.49
C TRP A 568 13.33 -14.01 31.78
N GLY A 569 13.36 -14.07 30.44
CA GLY A 569 12.93 -15.25 29.67
C GLY A 569 12.07 -14.90 28.47
N GLU A 570 11.41 -15.90 27.88
CA GLU A 570 10.42 -15.73 26.81
C GLU A 570 9.17 -15.02 27.34
N VAL A 571 8.63 -14.06 26.59
CA VAL A 571 7.40 -13.34 26.95
C VAL A 571 6.25 -13.86 26.09
N THR A 572 5.23 -14.44 26.71
CA THR A 572 3.99 -14.82 26.02
C THR A 572 2.85 -13.86 26.40
N ALA A 573 2.15 -13.34 25.39
CA ALA A 573 0.99 -12.49 25.60
C ALA A 573 -0.32 -13.30 25.60
N TYR A 574 -1.25 -12.91 26.48
CA TYR A 574 -2.59 -13.48 26.57
C TYR A 574 -3.64 -12.37 26.69
N PRO A 575 -4.75 -12.42 25.95
CA PRO A 575 -5.87 -11.51 26.14
C PRO A 575 -6.64 -11.87 27.42
N VAL A 576 -6.98 -10.87 28.24
CA VAL A 576 -7.61 -11.07 29.56
C VAL A 576 -8.76 -10.08 29.79
N LEU A 577 -9.84 -10.50 30.43
CA LEU A 577 -10.90 -9.61 30.90
C LEU A 577 -10.72 -9.25 32.39
N ARG A 578 -11.10 -8.02 32.75
CA ARG A 578 -11.19 -7.52 34.12
C ARG A 578 -11.88 -8.55 35.04
N GLY A 579 -11.19 -8.96 36.10
CA GLY A 579 -11.57 -10.10 36.95
C GLY A 579 -10.66 -11.33 36.82
N ARG A 580 -9.62 -11.25 35.97
CA ARG A 580 -8.57 -12.27 35.73
C ARG A 580 -9.10 -13.56 35.12
N HIS A 581 -10.07 -13.43 34.22
CA HIS A 581 -10.51 -14.56 33.40
C HIS A 581 -9.68 -14.62 32.11
N VAL A 582 -9.00 -15.75 31.88
CA VAL A 582 -8.14 -16.00 30.71
C VAL A 582 -8.68 -17.20 29.93
N LEU A 583 -8.57 -17.18 28.60
CA LEU A 583 -8.67 -18.42 27.81
C LEU A 583 -7.32 -19.13 27.92
N ILE A 584 -7.25 -20.29 28.59
CA ILE A 584 -6.04 -21.12 28.59
C ILE A 584 -6.21 -22.38 27.70
N LYS A 585 -7.41 -22.62 27.15
CA LYS A 585 -7.66 -23.79 26.28
C LYS A 585 -7.73 -23.43 24.80
N GLY A 586 -6.64 -23.74 24.08
CA GLY A 586 -6.59 -23.83 22.62
C GLY A 586 -6.00 -22.60 21.93
N ASP A 587 -4.79 -22.75 21.42
CA ASP A 587 -4.22 -22.18 20.19
C ASP A 587 -4.08 -20.65 19.97
N GLU A 588 -4.58 -19.78 20.86
CA GLU A 588 -4.47 -18.31 20.67
C GLU A 588 -3.40 -17.66 21.58
N LYS A 589 -2.15 -18.09 21.43
CA LYS A 589 -0.99 -17.47 22.08
C LYS A 589 -0.18 -16.71 21.04
N CYS A 590 0.27 -15.51 21.37
CA CYS A 590 1.33 -14.85 20.62
C CYS A 590 2.58 -14.85 21.50
N GLN A 591 3.63 -15.53 21.05
CA GLN A 591 4.90 -15.68 21.74
C GLN A 591 5.92 -14.71 21.15
N MET A 592 6.71 -14.06 22.00
CA MET A 592 7.97 -13.48 21.57
C MET A 592 9.01 -14.59 21.68
N THR A 593 9.18 -15.39 20.63
CA THR A 593 10.05 -16.56 20.69
C THR A 593 11.49 -16.14 20.98
N LYS A 594 12.04 -16.71 22.06
CA LYS A 594 13.44 -16.56 22.45
C LYS A 594 14.29 -17.75 22.00
N GLU A 595 13.71 -18.65 21.20
CA GLU A 595 14.36 -19.89 20.80
C GLU A 595 15.34 -19.67 19.64
N ILE A 596 16.48 -20.34 19.82
CA ILE A 596 17.76 -20.26 19.11
C ILE A 596 17.64 -20.84 17.71
#